data_AF-A0A0H5Q556-F1
#
_entry.id   AF-A0A0H5Q556-F1
#
_cell.length_a   1.000
_cell.length_b   1.000
_cell.length_c   1.000
_cell.angle_alpha   90.00
_cell.angle_beta   90.00
_cell.angle_gamma   90.00
#
_symmetry.space_group_name_H-M   'P 1'
#
loop_
_entity.id
_entity.type
_entity.pdbx_description
1 polymer ?
#
loop_
_entity_poly.entity_id
_entity_poly.type
_entity_poly.pdbx_seq_one_letter_code
_entity_poly.pdbx_strand_id
1 'polypeptide(L)'
;MAIYHLSVKIISRGKGQSAIASAAYRSGERLYDKRYDEVKDFSNKRGIAYSEIQLPSEAPLEYLDRETLWNAVERAEKKSNARLSREIEVALPKELSIPQQRLLLHDYIQENFVSEGMCADWSIHDKHDGNPHAHIMLTVRSIKKNGTWAPKRRSTYKLDKHGARIPIIDPKTGKQKLGARNAKQWERESVSYNDWNDKEKIELWRKNWAISCNKLLSREKQIDHRSYRRQGSLQIPTKHEGYYARKIEKKAPGTSELVNYNKQVRKSNKYLKSLVLEWQKIQKMIVKLKEQIQKQKNLEQERIHEILRRAKRAISNSGETNKTVGNAERTNQRTTETDTEALIRETRAKQRDFEAKRQATENEREKREAKQRRSDLNRKPKVKKSNKSIEPKGYGPSL
;
A
#
# COMPACT_ATOMS: atom_id res chain seq x y z
N MET A 1 -18.81 6.09 3.08
CA MET A 1 -17.71 5.14 3.20
C MET A 1 -16.46 5.95 3.31
N ALA A 2 -15.67 5.69 4.34
CA ALA A 2 -14.33 6.21 4.49
C ALA A 2 -13.53 6.02 3.19
N ILE A 3 -12.76 7.02 2.82
CA ILE A 3 -11.85 7.00 1.68
C ILE A 3 -10.44 7.23 2.18
N TYR A 4 -9.48 6.55 1.56
CA TYR A 4 -8.09 6.88 1.81
C TYR A 4 -7.68 8.11 0.99
N HIS A 5 -7.21 9.14 1.68
CA HIS A 5 -6.47 10.25 1.06
C HIS A 5 -5.38 10.71 2.01
N LEU A 6 -4.14 10.79 1.51
CA LEU A 6 -3.05 11.51 2.15
C LEU A 6 -2.16 12.11 1.06
N SER A 7 -2.09 13.43 1.00
CA SER A 7 -1.18 14.16 0.13
C SER A 7 -0.13 14.91 0.94
N VAL A 8 1.05 15.08 0.35
CA VAL A 8 2.18 15.78 0.96
C VAL A 8 2.66 16.84 -0.01
N LYS A 9 2.70 18.10 0.45
CA LYS A 9 3.15 19.25 -0.34
C LYS A 9 4.14 20.08 0.47
N ILE A 10 4.94 20.87 -0.23
CA ILE A 10 5.85 21.83 0.39
C ILE A 10 5.30 23.22 0.13
N ILE A 11 5.12 23.99 1.21
CA ILE A 11 4.87 25.42 1.17
C ILE A 11 6.24 26.08 0.97
N SER A 12 6.40 26.77 -0.16
CA SER A 12 7.68 27.32 -0.61
C SER A 12 7.55 28.77 -1.03
N ARG A 13 8.45 29.60 -0.52
CA ARG A 13 8.54 31.01 -0.91
C ARG A 13 8.83 31.18 -2.39
N GLY A 14 9.59 30.27 -2.99
CA GLY A 14 9.89 30.30 -4.43
C GLY A 14 8.68 30.07 -5.34
N LYS A 15 7.54 29.68 -4.78
CA LYS A 15 6.25 29.56 -5.47
C LYS A 15 5.28 30.70 -5.12
N GLY A 16 5.78 31.79 -4.51
CA GLY A 16 4.97 32.90 -4.02
C GLY A 16 4.12 32.58 -2.79
N GLN A 17 4.46 31.51 -2.04
CA GLN A 17 3.70 31.11 -0.86
C GLN A 17 4.31 31.69 0.43
N SER A 18 3.47 32.04 1.39
CA SER A 18 3.84 32.44 2.76
C SER A 18 3.37 31.40 3.77
N ALA A 19 4.18 31.14 4.80
CA ALA A 19 3.81 30.27 5.91
C ALA A 19 2.68 30.89 6.75
N ILE A 20 2.75 32.19 7.01
CA ILE A 20 1.72 32.93 7.75
C ILE A 20 0.40 32.92 7.01
N ALA A 21 0.41 33.28 5.71
CA ALA A 21 -0.81 33.26 4.89
C ALA A 21 -1.41 31.85 4.82
N SER A 22 -0.55 30.82 4.78
CA SER A 22 -0.97 29.44 4.78
C SER A 22 -1.63 29.03 6.10
N ALA A 23 -1.00 29.36 7.23
CA ALA A 23 -1.52 29.06 8.56
C ALA A 23 -2.87 29.77 8.78
N ALA A 24 -2.93 31.08 8.53
CA ALA A 24 -4.14 31.89 8.64
C ALA A 24 -5.30 31.31 7.81
N TYR A 25 -5.05 30.92 6.55
CA TYR A 25 -6.07 30.33 5.69
C TYR A 25 -6.62 29.00 6.22
N ARG A 26 -5.80 28.19 6.89
CA ARG A 26 -6.19 26.86 7.37
C ARG A 26 -6.88 26.95 8.73
N SER A 27 -6.40 27.82 9.62
CA SER A 27 -7.02 28.04 10.92
C SER A 27 -8.22 28.98 10.88
N GLY A 28 -8.36 29.79 9.83
CA GLY A 28 -9.40 30.83 9.72
C GLY A 28 -9.13 31.98 10.66
N GLU A 29 -7.86 32.31 10.87
CA GLU A 29 -7.44 33.36 11.79
C GLU A 29 -6.99 34.60 11.01
N ARG A 30 -6.81 35.69 11.75
CA ARG A 30 -6.19 36.92 11.29
C ARG A 30 -4.77 36.98 11.86
N LEU A 31 -3.77 36.80 11.01
CA LEU A 31 -2.34 36.76 11.42
C LEU A 31 -1.53 37.83 10.69
N TYR A 32 -0.56 38.44 11.36
CA TYR A 32 0.35 39.42 10.80
C TYR A 32 1.65 38.79 10.30
N ASP A 33 2.00 39.05 9.05
CA ASP A 33 3.21 38.57 8.38
C ASP A 33 4.32 39.64 8.49
N LYS A 34 5.24 39.46 9.43
CA LYS A 34 6.33 40.41 9.71
C LYS A 34 7.31 40.56 8.54
N ARG A 35 7.37 39.60 7.62
CA ARG A 35 8.28 39.66 6.48
C ARG A 35 7.79 40.63 5.42
N TYR A 36 6.49 40.66 5.19
CA TYR A 36 5.85 41.47 4.16
C TYR A 36 5.13 42.69 4.72
N ASP A 37 5.09 42.84 6.06
CA ASP A 37 4.37 43.91 6.75
C ASP A 37 2.87 43.93 6.36
N GLU A 38 2.26 42.75 6.34
CA GLU A 38 0.90 42.56 5.84
C GLU A 38 0.07 41.70 6.79
N VAL A 39 -1.20 42.04 6.95
CA VAL A 39 -2.18 41.20 7.65
C VAL A 39 -2.79 40.19 6.69
N LYS A 40 -2.82 38.92 7.09
CA LYS A 40 -3.50 37.82 6.41
C LYS A 40 -4.76 37.48 7.18
N ASP A 41 -5.90 38.03 6.72
CA ASP A 41 -7.19 37.87 7.39
C ASP A 41 -8.07 36.83 6.69
N PHE A 42 -8.28 35.70 7.37
CA PHE A 42 -9.21 34.66 6.95
C PHE A 42 -10.27 34.36 8.00
N SER A 43 -10.53 35.30 8.92
CA SER A 43 -11.54 35.18 10.00
C SER A 43 -12.96 34.89 9.47
N ASN A 44 -13.27 35.34 8.26
CA ASN A 44 -14.56 35.09 7.61
C ASN A 44 -14.70 33.68 7.01
N LYS A 45 -13.66 32.84 7.08
CA LYS A 45 -13.66 31.51 6.48
C LYS A 45 -14.54 30.54 7.29
N ARG A 46 -15.50 29.93 6.61
CA ARG A 46 -16.39 28.92 7.20
C ARG A 46 -15.89 27.50 6.98
N GLY A 47 -16.37 26.58 7.83
CA GLY A 47 -16.13 25.14 7.70
C GLY A 47 -14.84 24.66 8.36
N ILE A 48 -14.35 25.41 9.35
CA ILE A 48 -13.21 25.02 10.19
C ILE A 48 -13.82 24.50 11.49
N ALA A 49 -13.66 23.20 11.74
CA ALA A 49 -14.27 22.54 12.89
C ALA A 49 -13.36 22.60 14.12
N TYR A 50 -12.03 22.63 13.91
CA TYR A 50 -11.04 22.63 14.98
C TYR A 50 -9.67 23.10 14.47
N SER A 51 -8.86 23.74 15.32
CA SER A 51 -7.46 24.07 15.04
C SER A 51 -6.63 23.99 16.32
N GLU A 52 -5.38 23.51 16.21
CA GLU A 52 -4.46 23.35 17.33
C GLU A 52 -2.99 23.36 16.85
N ILE A 53 -2.07 23.72 17.75
CA ILE A 53 -0.63 23.51 17.55
C ILE A 53 -0.14 22.49 18.58
N GLN A 54 0.53 21.44 18.11
CA GLN A 54 1.28 20.49 18.94
C GLN A 54 2.78 20.74 18.80
N LEU A 55 3.46 20.76 19.94
CA LEU A 55 4.88 21.08 20.04
C LEU A 55 5.70 19.88 20.53
N PRO A 56 6.91 19.64 19.98
CA PRO A 56 7.87 18.72 20.59
C PRO A 56 8.41 19.30 21.89
N SER A 57 8.97 18.46 22.76
CA SER A 57 9.51 18.83 24.07
C SER A 57 10.53 19.96 24.03
N GLU A 58 11.30 20.06 22.95
CA GLU A 58 12.37 21.05 22.78
C GLU A 58 11.86 22.41 22.24
N ALA A 59 10.62 22.49 21.79
CA ALA A 59 10.07 23.72 21.23
C ALA A 59 9.73 24.74 22.34
N PRO A 60 10.07 26.03 22.16
CA PRO A 60 9.59 27.09 23.02
C PRO A 60 8.05 27.10 23.11
N LEU A 61 7.50 27.24 24.32
CA LEU A 61 6.05 27.27 24.55
C LEU A 61 5.35 28.44 23.84
N GLU A 62 6.08 29.54 23.57
CA GLU A 62 5.57 30.66 22.75
C GLU A 62 5.15 30.22 21.34
N TYR A 63 5.63 29.08 20.83
CA TYR A 63 5.23 28.55 19.53
C TYR A 63 3.85 27.88 19.54
N LEU A 64 3.16 27.81 20.70
CA LEU A 64 1.72 27.52 20.74
C LEU A 64 0.90 28.68 20.15
N ASP A 65 1.48 29.89 20.09
CA ASP A 65 0.91 30.99 19.31
C ASP A 65 1.30 30.85 17.82
N ARG A 66 0.29 30.80 16.97
CA ARG A 66 0.43 30.52 15.54
C ARG A 66 1.17 31.62 14.79
N GLU A 67 0.85 32.88 15.12
CA GLU A 67 1.55 34.03 14.53
C GLU A 67 3.04 34.00 14.89
N THR A 68 3.35 33.71 16.15
CA THR A 68 4.72 33.61 16.65
C THR A 68 5.51 32.49 16.00
N LEU A 69 4.95 31.27 15.96
CA LEU A 69 5.60 30.10 15.34
C LEU A 69 5.95 30.37 13.87
N TRP A 70 4.97 30.77 13.06
CA TRP A 70 5.18 30.89 11.62
C TRP A 70 6.03 32.10 11.25
N ASN A 71 6.02 33.18 12.05
CA ASN A 71 6.95 34.29 11.85
C ASN A 71 8.39 33.88 12.23
N ALA A 72 8.56 33.03 13.25
CA ALA A 72 9.87 32.46 13.59
C ALA A 72 10.42 31.57 12.45
N VAL A 73 9.56 30.78 11.80
CA VAL A 73 9.91 29.99 10.61
C VAL A 73 10.30 30.89 9.44
N GLU A 74 9.51 31.92 9.12
CA GLU A 74 9.81 32.89 8.05
C GLU A 74 11.16 33.58 8.29
N ARG A 75 11.46 33.95 9.54
CA ARG A 75 12.75 34.54 9.96
C ARG A 75 13.92 33.58 9.81
N ALA A 76 13.75 32.31 10.16
CA ALA A 76 14.79 31.28 10.04
C ALA A 76 15.12 30.93 8.58
N GLU A 77 14.16 31.10 7.67
CA GLU A 77 14.29 30.81 6.24
C GLU A 77 14.70 32.06 5.43
N LYS A 78 15.99 32.25 5.19
CA LYS A 78 16.51 33.48 4.57
C LYS A 78 16.42 33.56 3.03
N LYS A 79 16.33 32.43 2.33
CA LYS A 79 16.44 32.39 0.84
C LYS A 79 15.12 32.70 0.14
N SER A 80 15.14 33.39 -1.00
CA SER A 80 13.92 33.68 -1.79
C SER A 80 13.14 32.42 -2.20
N ASN A 81 13.83 31.30 -2.40
CA ASN A 81 13.24 30.00 -2.74
C ASN A 81 13.14 29.03 -1.55
N ALA A 82 13.12 29.54 -0.32
CA ALA A 82 13.11 28.70 0.86
C ALA A 82 11.86 27.82 0.97
N ARG A 83 12.06 26.58 1.44
CA ARG A 83 11.00 25.68 1.88
C ARG A 83 10.59 26.10 3.29
N LEU A 84 9.35 26.49 3.49
CA LEU A 84 8.87 27.08 4.73
C LEU A 84 8.21 26.04 5.64
N SER A 85 7.35 25.21 5.05
CA SER A 85 6.58 24.19 5.77
C SER A 85 6.35 22.97 4.88
N ARG A 86 6.20 21.80 5.49
CA ARG A 86 5.65 20.61 4.85
C ARG A 86 4.20 20.50 5.27
N GLU A 87 3.30 20.45 4.31
CA GLU A 87 1.88 20.23 4.59
C GLU A 87 1.50 18.78 4.26
N ILE A 88 0.85 18.14 5.22
CA ILE A 88 0.14 16.87 5.04
C ILE A 88 -1.36 17.18 5.01
N GLU A 89 -2.07 16.66 4.00
CA GLU A 89 -3.52 16.78 3.91
C GLU A 89 -4.13 15.38 3.93
N VAL A 90 -5.02 15.11 4.87
CA VAL A 90 -5.64 13.80 5.07
C VAL A 90 -7.16 13.88 4.99
N ALA A 91 -7.81 12.88 4.37
CA ALA A 91 -9.25 12.72 4.52
C ALA A 91 -9.55 12.04 5.86
N LEU A 92 -10.52 12.59 6.59
CA LEU A 92 -11.01 12.03 7.85
C LEU A 92 -12.17 11.07 7.58
N PRO A 93 -12.27 9.93 8.29
CA PRO A 93 -13.42 9.04 8.14
C PRO A 93 -14.69 9.73 8.64
N LYS A 94 -15.62 10.01 7.72
CA LYS A 94 -16.89 10.70 8.04
C LYS A 94 -17.82 9.90 8.95
N GLU A 95 -17.53 8.61 9.15
CA GLU A 95 -18.22 7.75 10.10
C GLU A 95 -17.86 8.03 11.56
N LEU A 96 -16.79 8.80 11.82
CA LEU A 96 -16.36 9.22 13.14
C LEU A 96 -16.95 10.60 13.49
N SER A 97 -17.31 10.79 14.76
CA SER A 97 -17.71 12.11 15.28
C SER A 97 -16.52 13.08 15.29
N ILE A 98 -16.78 14.40 15.32
CA ILE A 98 -15.71 15.41 15.39
C ILE A 98 -14.76 15.18 16.58
N PRO A 99 -15.21 14.87 17.82
CA PRO A 99 -14.29 14.52 18.90
C PRO A 99 -13.42 13.30 18.62
N GLN A 100 -13.95 12.26 17.99
CA GLN A 100 -13.18 11.07 17.58
C GLN A 100 -12.17 11.41 16.49
N GLN A 101 -12.55 12.23 15.51
CA GLN A 101 -11.64 12.71 14.45
C GLN A 101 -10.50 13.54 15.05
N ARG A 102 -10.80 14.40 16.03
CA ARG A 102 -9.78 15.18 16.76
C ARG A 102 -8.78 14.29 17.47
N LEU A 103 -9.25 13.34 18.28
CA LEU A 103 -8.37 12.41 19.00
C LEU A 103 -7.53 11.56 18.04
N LEU A 104 -8.15 10.99 17.01
CA LEU A 104 -7.45 10.24 15.95
C LEU A 104 -6.31 11.05 15.33
N LEU A 105 -6.58 12.31 15.00
CA LEU A 105 -5.63 13.19 14.35
C LEU A 105 -4.52 13.63 15.30
N HIS A 106 -4.87 14.01 16.53
CA HIS A 106 -3.93 14.37 17.59
C HIS A 106 -2.92 13.24 17.84
N ASP A 107 -3.39 12.01 18.02
CA ASP A 107 -2.53 10.85 18.29
C ASP A 107 -1.65 10.51 17.09
N TYR A 108 -2.22 10.54 15.87
CA TYR A 108 -1.45 10.36 14.66
C TYR A 108 -0.34 11.40 14.51
N ILE A 109 -0.63 12.67 14.78
CA ILE A 109 0.36 13.76 14.71
C ILE A 109 1.44 13.59 15.78
N GLN A 110 1.04 13.25 17.00
CA GLN A 110 1.95 13.03 18.11
C GLN A 110 2.94 11.91 17.79
N GLU A 111 2.44 10.74 17.34
CA GLU A 111 3.25 9.56 17.07
C GLU A 111 4.17 9.71 15.86
N ASN A 112 3.75 10.45 14.82
CA ASN A 112 4.42 10.45 13.51
C ASN A 112 5.26 11.70 13.22
N PHE A 113 4.99 12.81 13.92
CA PHE A 113 5.64 14.09 13.62
C PHE A 113 6.23 14.77 14.86
N VAL A 114 5.43 14.92 15.92
CA VAL A 114 5.86 15.66 17.11
C VAL A 114 6.93 14.90 17.88
N SER A 115 6.77 13.58 18.04
CA SER A 115 7.79 12.69 18.60
C SER A 115 9.13 12.74 17.85
N GLU A 116 9.10 13.03 16.55
CA GLU A 116 10.28 13.15 15.68
C GLU A 116 10.89 14.57 15.70
N GLY A 117 10.33 15.49 16.50
CA GLY A 117 10.84 16.84 16.73
C GLY A 117 10.26 17.92 15.81
N MET A 118 9.14 17.67 15.13
CA MET A 118 8.44 18.68 14.31
C MET A 118 7.35 19.39 15.13
N CYS A 119 7.31 20.73 15.12
CA CYS A 119 6.07 21.43 15.48
C CYS A 119 5.02 21.18 14.39
N ALA A 120 3.78 20.92 14.81
CA ALA A 120 2.65 20.63 13.95
C ALA A 120 1.49 21.59 14.23
N ASP A 121 1.15 22.42 13.26
CA ASP A 121 -0.05 23.27 13.27
C ASP A 121 -1.11 22.62 12.38
N TRP A 122 -2.26 22.27 12.93
CA TRP A 122 -3.25 21.51 12.21
C TRP A 122 -4.67 22.01 12.41
N SER A 123 -5.48 21.84 11.37
CA SER A 123 -6.87 22.27 11.33
C SER A 123 -7.74 21.20 10.69
N ILE A 124 -8.88 20.92 11.30
CA ILE A 124 -9.94 20.08 10.74
C ILE A 124 -10.92 20.97 9.99
N HIS A 125 -11.14 20.66 8.73
CA HIS A 125 -12.14 21.30 7.88
C HIS A 125 -13.32 20.35 7.67
N ASP A 126 -14.51 20.81 8.03
CA ASP A 126 -15.78 20.15 7.73
C ASP A 126 -16.82 21.18 7.28
N LYS A 127 -17.23 21.08 6.02
CA LYS A 127 -18.31 21.90 5.43
C LYS A 127 -19.65 21.19 5.43
N HIS A 128 -19.73 20.02 6.09
CA HIS A 128 -20.87 19.12 6.09
C HIS A 128 -21.29 18.67 4.67
N ASP A 129 -20.33 18.65 3.74
CA ASP A 129 -20.50 18.15 2.36
C ASP A 129 -20.12 16.66 2.22
N GLY A 130 -19.81 16.01 3.34
CA GLY A 130 -19.41 14.62 3.42
C GLY A 130 -17.92 14.35 3.18
N ASN A 131 -17.08 15.39 3.10
CA ASN A 131 -15.62 15.27 2.91
C ASN A 131 -14.83 16.00 4.01
N PRO A 132 -14.96 15.60 5.30
CA PRO A 132 -14.11 16.14 6.34
C PRO A 132 -12.64 15.79 6.04
N HIS A 133 -11.77 16.77 6.19
CA HIS A 133 -10.33 16.61 5.95
C HIS A 133 -9.54 17.47 6.94
N ALA A 134 -8.26 17.17 7.08
CA ALA A 134 -7.37 17.96 7.91
C ALA A 134 -6.15 18.42 7.13
N HIS A 135 -5.73 19.65 7.43
CA HIS A 135 -4.46 20.21 7.03
C HIS A 135 -3.50 20.14 8.22
N ILE A 136 -2.28 19.66 8.01
CA ILE A 136 -1.23 19.54 9.03
C ILE A 136 0.02 20.21 8.48
N MET A 137 0.34 21.41 8.95
CA MET A 137 1.56 22.14 8.62
C MET A 137 2.67 21.78 9.60
N LEU A 138 3.74 21.22 9.06
CA LEU A 138 4.90 20.75 9.80
C LEU A 138 6.10 21.65 9.54
N THR A 139 6.80 22.01 10.61
CA THR A 139 8.09 22.70 10.51
C THR A 139 9.12 21.84 9.77
N VAL A 140 10.03 22.50 9.04
CA VAL A 140 11.06 21.83 8.21
C VAL A 140 12.47 21.94 8.79
N ARG A 141 12.57 22.42 10.02
CA ARG A 141 13.78 22.48 10.84
C ARG A 141 13.45 21.89 12.21
N SER A 142 14.36 21.09 12.73
CA SER A 142 14.31 20.68 14.13
C SER A 142 14.59 21.88 15.03
N ILE A 143 14.11 21.81 16.26
CA ILE A 143 14.48 22.75 17.32
C ILE A 143 15.55 22.07 18.18
N LYS A 144 16.60 22.81 18.53
CA LYS A 144 17.67 22.34 19.42
C LYS A 144 17.20 22.40 20.88
N LYS A 145 17.90 21.71 21.77
CA LYS A 145 17.64 21.74 23.22
C LYS A 145 17.59 23.15 23.85
N ASN A 146 18.25 24.13 23.24
CA ASN A 146 18.23 25.53 23.70
C ASN A 146 17.09 26.37 23.07
N GLY A 147 16.09 25.73 22.45
CA GLY A 147 14.94 26.40 21.81
C GLY A 147 15.24 27.05 20.45
N THR A 148 16.48 27.01 19.96
CA THR A 148 16.83 27.63 18.67
C THR A 148 16.68 26.68 17.47
N TRP A 149 16.37 27.23 16.30
CA TRP A 149 16.25 26.45 15.07
C TRP A 149 17.57 25.79 14.64
N ALA A 150 17.50 24.50 14.34
CA ALA A 150 18.60 23.75 13.75
C ALA A 150 18.83 24.11 12.27
N PRO A 151 20.05 23.93 11.75
CA PRO A 151 20.26 23.97 10.31
C PRO A 151 19.56 22.79 9.63
N LYS A 152 19.09 22.96 8.39
CA LYS A 152 18.50 21.84 7.61
C LYS A 152 19.53 20.78 7.20
N ARG A 153 20.80 21.16 7.15
CA ARG A 153 21.93 20.33 6.74
C ARG A 153 23.10 20.55 7.70
N ARG A 154 23.88 19.50 7.94
CA ARG A 154 25.13 19.55 8.71
C ARG A 154 26.28 19.00 7.87
N SER A 155 27.50 19.43 8.16
CA SER A 155 28.69 18.90 7.49
C SER A 155 29.28 17.75 8.31
N THR A 156 29.42 16.57 7.70
CA THR A 156 30.08 15.39 8.28
C THR A 156 31.32 15.02 7.46
N TYR A 157 32.17 14.13 8.01
CA TYR A 157 33.27 13.54 7.25
C TYR A 157 32.76 12.49 6.28
N LYS A 158 33.32 12.44 5.07
CA LYS A 158 33.09 11.31 4.16
C LYS A 158 33.83 10.09 4.67
N LEU A 159 33.18 8.94 4.58
CA LEU A 159 33.73 7.65 4.97
C LEU A 159 33.94 6.76 3.75
N ASP A 160 35.01 5.97 3.76
CA ASP A 160 35.26 4.94 2.74
C ASP A 160 34.40 3.68 2.98
N LYS A 161 34.60 2.65 2.16
CA LYS A 161 33.88 1.36 2.24
C LYS A 161 34.08 0.61 3.57
N HIS A 162 35.08 0.97 4.36
CA HIS A 162 35.39 0.39 5.67
C HIS A 162 34.96 1.30 6.84
N GLY A 163 34.33 2.45 6.55
CA GLY A 163 33.92 3.41 7.56
C GLY A 163 35.04 4.34 8.04
N ALA A 164 36.22 4.31 7.42
CA ALA A 164 37.32 5.21 7.75
C ALA A 164 37.16 6.55 7.04
N ARG A 165 37.59 7.65 7.66
CA ARG A 165 37.51 8.99 7.06
C ARG A 165 38.38 9.06 5.82
N ILE A 166 37.91 9.74 4.77
CA ILE A 166 38.68 9.92 3.54
C ILE A 166 39.61 11.13 3.68
N PRO A 167 40.94 10.97 3.62
CA PRO A 167 41.88 12.09 3.72
C PRO A 167 41.84 12.96 2.46
N ILE A 168 42.01 14.27 2.59
CA ILE A 168 42.28 15.13 1.43
C ILE A 168 43.75 14.96 1.09
N ILE A 169 44.05 14.50 -0.13
CA ILE A 169 45.43 14.33 -0.61
C ILE A 169 45.89 15.59 -1.33
N ASP A 170 47.11 16.05 -1.02
CA ASP A 170 47.75 17.13 -1.76
C ASP A 170 48.26 16.60 -3.13
N PRO A 171 47.75 17.12 -4.27
CA PRO A 171 48.13 16.62 -5.58
C PRO A 171 49.62 16.74 -5.91
N LYS A 172 50.35 17.68 -5.29
CA LYS A 172 51.77 17.92 -5.56
C LYS A 172 52.67 16.96 -4.79
N THR A 173 52.30 16.61 -3.55
CA THR A 173 53.16 15.81 -2.66
C THR A 173 52.70 14.36 -2.53
N GLY A 174 51.47 14.03 -2.91
CA GLY A 174 50.85 12.73 -2.70
C GLY A 174 50.56 12.39 -1.23
N LYS A 175 50.88 13.29 -0.29
CA LYS A 175 50.65 13.12 1.15
C LYS A 175 49.32 13.74 1.56
N GLN A 176 48.82 13.34 2.73
CA GLN A 176 47.62 13.95 3.31
C GLN A 176 47.85 15.45 3.55
N LYS A 177 46.93 16.27 3.06
CA LYS A 177 46.93 17.71 3.24
C LYS A 177 46.81 18.06 4.73
N LEU A 178 47.67 18.96 5.17
CA LEU A 178 47.65 19.53 6.52
C LEU A 178 47.06 20.94 6.46
N GLY A 179 46.27 21.29 7.47
CA GLY A 179 45.75 22.64 7.69
C GLY A 179 46.58 23.38 8.73
N ALA A 180 46.00 24.44 9.29
CA ALA A 180 46.63 25.21 10.36
C ALA A 180 47.09 24.31 11.52
N ARG A 181 48.27 24.60 12.10
CA ARG A 181 48.89 23.86 13.20
C ARG A 181 49.07 22.36 12.90
N ASN A 182 49.40 22.01 11.65
CA ASN A 182 49.62 20.63 11.19
C ASN A 182 48.41 19.70 11.37
N ALA A 183 47.18 20.25 11.39
CA ALA A 183 45.97 19.45 11.51
C ALA A 183 45.63 18.70 10.20
N LYS A 184 45.58 17.37 10.26
CA LYS A 184 45.17 16.49 9.15
C LYS A 184 43.80 16.89 8.57
N GLN A 185 43.74 17.10 7.26
CA GLN A 185 42.50 17.46 6.55
C GLN A 185 41.78 16.23 6.01
N TRP A 186 40.44 16.27 6.05
CA TRP A 186 39.56 15.17 5.67
C TRP A 186 38.46 15.68 4.74
N GLU A 187 38.05 14.84 3.79
CA GLU A 187 36.90 15.15 2.95
C GLU A 187 35.65 15.27 3.79
N ARG A 188 34.82 16.25 3.45
CA ARG A 188 33.55 16.51 4.11
C ARG A 188 32.41 16.46 3.11
N GLU A 189 31.24 16.10 3.58
CA GLU A 189 30.01 16.15 2.82
C GLU A 189 28.91 16.86 3.62
N SER A 190 27.91 17.36 2.89
CA SER A 190 26.73 17.96 3.49
C SER A 190 25.60 16.94 3.50
N VAL A 191 25.17 16.55 4.70
CA VAL A 191 24.07 15.62 4.93
C VAL A 191 22.87 16.34 5.54
N SER A 192 21.68 15.78 5.40
CA SER A 192 20.48 16.29 6.08
C SER A 192 20.69 16.27 7.59
N TYR A 193 20.10 17.24 8.29
CA TYR A 193 20.19 17.29 9.76
C TYR A 193 19.33 16.21 10.43
N ASN A 194 18.19 15.90 9.81
CA ASN A 194 17.25 14.85 10.16
C ASN A 194 16.85 14.06 8.91
N ASP A 195 16.12 12.97 9.12
CA ASP A 195 15.67 12.02 8.10
C ASP A 195 14.25 12.34 7.57
N TRP A 196 13.64 13.47 7.97
CA TRP A 196 12.25 13.81 7.65
C TRP A 196 11.97 13.91 6.14
N ASN A 197 13.02 14.03 5.32
CA ASN A 197 12.93 14.15 3.86
C ASN A 197 13.23 12.85 3.11
N ASP A 198 13.50 11.76 3.84
CA ASP A 198 13.81 10.48 3.23
C ASP A 198 12.56 9.92 2.55
N LYS A 199 12.78 9.24 1.41
CA LYS A 199 11.68 8.76 0.55
C LYS A 199 10.75 7.80 1.29
N GLU A 200 11.29 7.04 2.24
CA GLU A 200 10.58 6.02 3.00
C GLU A 200 9.60 6.63 4.02
N LYS A 201 9.88 7.82 4.56
CA LYS A 201 9.00 8.49 5.53
C LYS A 201 7.60 8.73 4.97
N ILE A 202 7.48 9.07 3.69
CA ILE A 202 6.16 9.29 3.07
C ILE A 202 5.33 8.00 3.05
N GLU A 203 5.93 6.87 2.69
CA GLU A 203 5.21 5.59 2.69
C GLU A 203 4.88 5.15 4.13
N LEU A 204 5.77 5.43 5.09
CA LEU A 204 5.52 5.18 6.51
C LEU A 204 4.32 6.00 7.02
N TRP A 205 4.32 7.31 6.82
CA TRP A 205 3.20 8.19 7.23
C TRP A 205 1.88 7.77 6.58
N ARG A 206 1.92 7.42 5.29
CA ARG A 206 0.76 6.89 4.59
C ARG A 206 0.21 5.62 5.21
N LYS A 207 1.08 4.66 5.50
CA LYS A 207 0.74 3.40 6.15
C LYS A 207 0.17 3.65 7.54
N ASN A 208 0.82 4.50 8.34
CA ASN A 208 0.42 4.80 9.71
C ASN A 208 -0.94 5.50 9.75
N TRP A 209 -1.24 6.40 8.80
CA TRP A 209 -2.56 7.01 8.68
C TRP A 209 -3.66 5.97 8.46
N ALA A 210 -3.45 5.02 7.55
CA ALA A 210 -4.41 3.94 7.33
C ALA A 210 -4.59 3.07 8.58
N ILE A 211 -3.50 2.75 9.28
CA ILE A 211 -3.54 1.98 10.53
C ILE A 211 -4.35 2.73 11.59
N SER A 212 -4.06 4.01 11.83
CA SER A 212 -4.76 4.82 12.84
C SER A 212 -6.26 4.91 12.56
N CYS A 213 -6.66 5.18 11.32
CA CYS A 213 -8.07 5.16 10.93
C CYS A 213 -8.71 3.79 11.14
N ASN A 214 -8.02 2.72 10.74
CA ASN A 214 -8.56 1.35 10.79
C ASN A 214 -8.74 0.80 12.21
N LYS A 215 -8.08 1.38 13.22
CA LYS A 215 -8.34 1.08 14.65
C LYS A 215 -9.77 1.44 15.06
N LEU A 216 -10.36 2.47 14.42
CA LEU A 216 -11.69 2.99 14.76
C LEU A 216 -12.78 2.60 13.73
N LEU A 217 -12.40 1.99 12.62
CA LEU A 217 -13.32 1.61 11.55
C LEU A 217 -13.70 0.14 11.61
N SER A 218 -14.97 -0.14 11.34
CA SER A 218 -15.44 -1.52 11.13
C SER A 218 -14.74 -2.16 9.93
N ARG A 219 -14.63 -3.49 9.93
CA ARG A 219 -13.88 -4.25 8.91
C ARG A 219 -14.26 -3.91 7.48
N GLU A 220 -15.55 -3.65 7.22
CA GLU A 220 -16.07 -3.33 5.89
C GLU A 220 -15.73 -1.91 5.40
N LYS A 221 -15.38 -1.01 6.33
CA LYS A 221 -15.08 0.40 6.07
C LYS A 221 -13.59 0.71 6.15
N GLN A 222 -12.75 -0.29 6.45
CA GLN A 222 -11.31 -0.11 6.54
C GLN A 222 -10.73 0.39 5.21
N ILE A 223 -9.72 1.24 5.35
CA ILE A 223 -9.02 1.90 4.25
C ILE A 223 -7.61 1.34 4.09
N ASP A 224 -7.02 1.44 2.90
CA ASP A 224 -5.65 1.00 2.65
C ASP A 224 -4.93 2.08 1.82
N HIS A 225 -3.71 2.41 2.24
CA HIS A 225 -2.87 3.43 1.61
C HIS A 225 -2.32 3.01 0.25
N ARG A 226 -2.25 1.71 -0.02
CA ARG A 226 -1.72 1.13 -1.25
C ARG A 226 -2.76 1.25 -2.35
N SER A 227 -2.31 1.32 -3.60
CA SER A 227 -3.23 1.22 -4.75
C SER A 227 -3.88 -0.17 -4.81
N TYR A 228 -5.06 -0.27 -5.45
CA TYR A 228 -5.74 -1.56 -5.67
C TYR A 228 -4.81 -2.61 -6.28
N ARG A 229 -3.96 -2.22 -7.24
CA ARG A 229 -2.93 -3.09 -7.81
C ARG A 229 -1.96 -3.65 -6.77
N ARG A 230 -1.44 -2.81 -5.85
CA ARG A 230 -0.53 -3.24 -4.77
C ARG A 230 -1.22 -4.09 -3.70
N GLN A 231 -2.55 -4.03 -3.61
CA GLN A 231 -3.36 -4.90 -2.75
C GLN A 231 -3.71 -6.23 -3.44
N GLY A 232 -3.47 -6.37 -4.75
CA GLY A 232 -3.98 -7.50 -5.55
C GLY A 232 -5.50 -7.43 -5.80
N SER A 233 -6.11 -6.26 -5.62
CA SER A 233 -7.55 -6.05 -5.86
C SER A 233 -7.83 -5.82 -7.34
N LEU A 234 -8.87 -6.48 -7.85
CA LEU A 234 -9.39 -6.28 -9.22
C LEU A 234 -10.17 -4.97 -9.38
N GLN A 235 -10.35 -4.22 -8.30
CA GLN A 235 -11.11 -2.97 -8.33
C GLN A 235 -10.45 -1.94 -9.24
N ILE A 236 -11.27 -1.31 -10.08
CA ILE A 236 -10.84 -0.26 -11.01
C ILE A 236 -10.83 1.08 -10.26
N PRO A 237 -9.71 1.83 -10.26
CA PRO A 237 -9.65 3.13 -9.61
C PRO A 237 -10.46 4.18 -10.38
N THR A 238 -11.16 5.02 -9.63
CA THR A 238 -11.78 6.25 -10.16
C THR A 238 -10.72 7.33 -10.38
N LYS A 239 -10.99 8.26 -11.28
CA LYS A 239 -10.17 9.47 -11.47
C LYS A 239 -10.63 10.58 -10.51
N HIS A 240 -9.72 11.43 -10.05
CA HIS A 240 -10.10 12.57 -9.21
C HIS A 240 -10.90 13.58 -10.03
N GLU A 241 -12.14 13.86 -9.62
CA GLU A 241 -13.08 14.70 -10.40
C GLU A 241 -12.73 16.20 -10.28
N GLY A 242 -12.25 16.64 -9.12
CA GLY A 242 -11.95 18.05 -8.87
C GLY A 242 -13.19 18.97 -8.86
N TYR A 243 -12.97 20.21 -8.46
CA TYR A 243 -14.03 21.23 -8.33
C TYR A 243 -14.71 21.52 -9.67
N TYR A 244 -13.93 21.67 -10.75
CA TYR A 244 -14.45 22.03 -12.06
C TYR A 244 -15.38 20.97 -12.64
N ALA A 245 -15.02 19.68 -12.58
CA ALA A 245 -15.89 18.62 -13.12
C ALA A 245 -17.22 18.52 -12.34
N ARG A 246 -17.20 18.77 -11.03
CA ARG A 246 -18.41 18.85 -10.19
C ARG A 246 -19.25 20.08 -10.51
N LYS A 247 -18.61 21.23 -10.78
CA LYS A 247 -19.30 22.46 -11.18
C LYS A 247 -20.00 22.30 -12.53
N ILE A 248 -19.36 21.63 -13.50
CA ILE A 248 -19.95 21.29 -14.80
C ILE A 248 -21.18 20.38 -14.58
N GLU A 249 -21.01 19.29 -13.82
CA GLU A 249 -22.11 18.35 -13.55
C GLU A 249 -23.30 19.02 -12.83
N LYS A 250 -23.04 19.98 -11.92
CA LYS A 250 -24.10 20.73 -11.24
C LYS A 250 -24.87 21.65 -12.19
N LYS A 251 -24.19 22.27 -13.16
CA LYS A 251 -24.81 23.17 -14.14
C LYS A 251 -25.54 22.42 -15.25
N ALA A 252 -24.96 21.34 -15.75
CA ALA A 252 -25.49 20.51 -16.82
C ALA A 252 -25.25 19.02 -16.51
N PRO A 253 -26.18 18.36 -15.80
CA PRO A 253 -26.01 16.97 -15.38
C PRO A 253 -25.74 16.03 -16.55
N GLY A 254 -24.75 15.14 -16.39
CA GLY A 254 -24.41 14.15 -17.41
C GLY A 254 -23.50 14.66 -18.53
N THR A 255 -23.07 15.91 -18.50
CA THR A 255 -22.12 16.45 -19.51
C THR A 255 -20.66 16.26 -19.12
N SER A 256 -20.38 16.03 -17.83
CA SER A 256 -19.02 15.85 -17.36
C SER A 256 -18.52 14.44 -17.69
N GLU A 257 -17.68 14.33 -18.72
CA GLU A 257 -17.05 13.07 -19.13
C GLU A 257 -16.37 12.35 -17.97
N LEU A 258 -15.70 13.11 -17.09
CA LEU A 258 -14.97 12.59 -15.94
C LEU A 258 -15.90 12.00 -14.89
N VAL A 259 -17.02 12.67 -14.60
CA VAL A 259 -18.03 12.17 -13.65
C VAL A 259 -18.71 10.94 -14.24
N ASN A 260 -19.03 10.95 -15.53
CA ASN A 260 -19.63 9.80 -16.23
C ASN A 260 -18.70 8.59 -16.26
N TYR A 261 -17.42 8.79 -16.57
CA TYR A 261 -16.40 7.74 -16.48
C TYR A 261 -16.37 7.12 -15.08
N ASN A 262 -16.36 7.94 -14.02
CA ASN A 262 -16.37 7.43 -12.66
C ASN A 262 -17.67 6.72 -12.28
N LYS A 263 -18.83 7.17 -12.77
CA LYS A 263 -20.11 6.45 -12.63
C LYS A 263 -20.00 5.05 -13.26
N GLN A 264 -19.45 4.93 -14.46
CA GLN A 264 -19.22 3.65 -15.12
C GLN A 264 -18.26 2.77 -14.31
N VAL A 265 -17.12 3.30 -13.86
CA VAL A 265 -16.17 2.57 -13.01
C VAL A 265 -16.84 2.03 -11.74
N ARG A 266 -17.68 2.84 -11.06
CA ARG A 266 -18.43 2.40 -9.88
C ARG A 266 -19.40 1.25 -10.22
N LYS A 267 -20.10 1.34 -11.36
CA LYS A 267 -20.97 0.27 -11.86
C LYS A 267 -20.19 -1.02 -12.14
N SER A 268 -19.08 -0.93 -12.87
CA SER A 268 -18.19 -2.06 -13.16
C SER A 268 -17.64 -2.71 -11.88
N ASN A 269 -17.22 -1.91 -10.91
CA ASN A 269 -16.74 -2.42 -9.61
C ASN A 269 -17.83 -3.17 -8.83
N LYS A 270 -19.11 -2.74 -8.94
CA LYS A 270 -20.23 -3.47 -8.34
C LYS A 270 -20.38 -4.87 -8.96
N TYR A 271 -20.29 -4.98 -10.28
CA TYR A 271 -20.30 -6.27 -10.97
C TYR A 271 -19.07 -7.14 -10.66
N LEU A 272 -17.87 -6.55 -10.61
CA LEU A 272 -16.67 -7.28 -10.22
C LEU A 272 -16.81 -7.87 -8.80
N LYS A 273 -17.41 -7.10 -7.87
CA LYS A 273 -17.67 -7.58 -6.51
C LYS A 273 -18.63 -8.78 -6.49
N SER A 274 -19.71 -8.77 -7.27
CA SER A 274 -20.64 -9.90 -7.32
C SER A 274 -19.97 -11.15 -7.90
N LEU A 275 -19.20 -11.01 -8.99
CA LEU A 275 -18.45 -12.11 -9.60
C LEU A 275 -17.42 -12.72 -8.63
N VAL A 276 -16.72 -11.89 -7.86
CA VAL A 276 -15.77 -12.38 -6.84
C VAL A 276 -16.49 -13.16 -5.74
N LEU A 277 -17.66 -12.71 -5.28
CA LEU A 277 -18.45 -13.43 -4.27
C LEU A 277 -18.98 -14.77 -4.81
N GLU A 278 -19.45 -14.81 -6.06
CA GLU A 278 -19.87 -16.04 -6.72
C GLU A 278 -18.70 -17.02 -6.89
N TRP A 279 -17.55 -16.53 -7.35
CA TRP A 279 -16.32 -17.31 -7.44
C TRP A 279 -15.95 -17.93 -6.09
N GLN A 280 -16.00 -17.15 -5.00
CA GLN A 280 -15.72 -17.67 -3.65
C GLN A 280 -16.71 -18.76 -3.21
N LYS A 281 -18.01 -18.64 -3.56
CA LYS A 281 -19.00 -19.69 -3.29
C LYS A 281 -18.67 -20.97 -4.06
N ILE A 282 -18.37 -20.85 -5.35
CA ILE A 282 -17.97 -21.97 -6.20
C ILE A 282 -16.72 -22.66 -5.66
N GLN A 283 -15.70 -21.89 -5.24
CA GLN A 283 -14.49 -22.44 -4.63
C GLN A 283 -14.80 -23.27 -3.37
N LYS A 284 -15.69 -22.77 -2.49
CA LYS A 284 -16.13 -23.54 -1.31
C LYS A 284 -16.87 -24.82 -1.69
N MET A 285 -17.70 -24.78 -2.73
CA MET A 285 -18.40 -25.98 -3.23
C MET A 285 -17.41 -27.00 -3.81
N ILE A 286 -16.39 -26.56 -4.55
CA ILE A 286 -15.33 -27.43 -5.09
C ILE A 286 -14.60 -28.14 -3.95
N VAL A 287 -14.25 -27.43 -2.86
CA VAL A 287 -13.60 -28.05 -1.69
C VAL A 287 -14.50 -29.14 -1.08
N LYS A 288 -15.79 -28.84 -0.84
CA LYS A 288 -16.75 -29.83 -0.30
C LYS A 288 -16.91 -31.04 -1.21
N LEU A 289 -17.01 -30.84 -2.53
CA LEU A 289 -17.11 -31.95 -3.49
C LEU A 289 -15.86 -32.83 -3.48
N LYS A 290 -14.67 -32.24 -3.37
CA LYS A 290 -13.41 -33.00 -3.23
C LYS A 290 -13.41 -33.87 -1.98
N GLU A 291 -13.87 -33.34 -0.85
CA GLU A 291 -14.00 -34.11 0.41
C GLU A 291 -14.99 -35.27 0.25
N GLN A 292 -16.14 -35.05 -0.40
CA GLN A 292 -17.13 -36.10 -0.66
C GLN A 292 -16.60 -37.20 -1.57
N ILE A 293 -15.91 -36.84 -2.67
CA ILE A 293 -15.27 -37.79 -3.58
C ILE A 293 -14.22 -38.61 -2.84
N GLN A 294 -13.41 -37.99 -1.99
CA GLN A 294 -12.40 -38.70 -1.21
C GLN A 294 -13.04 -39.68 -0.22
N LYS A 295 -14.13 -39.29 0.44
CA LYS A 295 -14.89 -40.17 1.35
C LYS A 295 -15.46 -41.37 0.60
N GLN A 296 -16.05 -41.17 -0.58
CA GLN A 296 -16.55 -42.28 -1.40
C GLN A 296 -15.43 -43.20 -1.87
N LYS A 297 -14.28 -42.64 -2.27
CA LYS A 297 -13.12 -43.44 -2.67
C LYS A 297 -12.63 -44.34 -1.53
N ASN A 298 -12.56 -43.81 -0.31
CA ASN A 298 -12.16 -44.59 0.87
C ASN A 298 -13.16 -45.72 1.17
N LEU A 299 -14.47 -45.42 1.12
CA LEU A 299 -15.51 -46.43 1.33
C LEU A 299 -15.45 -47.55 0.29
N GLU A 300 -15.21 -47.20 -0.97
CA GLU A 300 -15.08 -48.18 -2.04
C GLU A 300 -13.81 -49.02 -1.90
N GLN A 301 -12.70 -48.41 -1.45
CA GLN A 301 -11.50 -49.16 -1.09
C GLN A 301 -11.76 -50.14 0.05
N GLU A 302 -12.48 -49.76 1.09
CA GLU A 302 -12.85 -50.67 2.19
C GLU A 302 -13.71 -51.84 1.69
N ARG A 303 -14.71 -51.57 0.84
CA ARG A 303 -15.56 -52.61 0.22
C ARG A 303 -14.72 -53.60 -0.60
N ILE A 304 -13.80 -53.10 -1.41
CA ILE A 304 -12.89 -53.96 -2.20
C ILE A 304 -12.03 -54.82 -1.26
N HIS A 305 -11.47 -54.24 -0.20
CA HIS A 305 -10.69 -55.01 0.79
C HIS A 305 -11.51 -56.10 1.46
N GLU A 306 -12.78 -55.83 1.76
CA GLU A 306 -13.65 -56.82 2.38
C GLU A 306 -14.03 -57.96 1.43
N ILE A 307 -14.33 -57.66 0.17
CA ILE A 307 -14.57 -58.68 -0.87
C ILE A 307 -13.33 -59.57 -1.02
N LEU A 308 -12.14 -58.97 -1.14
CA LEU A 308 -10.88 -59.72 -1.22
C LEU A 308 -10.64 -60.59 0.02
N ARG A 309 -10.95 -60.10 1.22
CA ARG A 309 -10.82 -60.85 2.47
C ARG A 309 -11.78 -62.04 2.51
N ARG A 310 -13.02 -61.88 2.05
CA ARG A 310 -14.01 -62.97 1.94
C ARG A 310 -13.58 -64.03 0.93
N ALA A 311 -13.13 -63.62 -0.26
CA ALA A 311 -12.60 -64.54 -1.28
C ALA A 311 -11.42 -65.36 -0.75
N LYS A 312 -10.49 -64.72 -0.04
CA LYS A 312 -9.32 -65.39 0.55
C LYS A 312 -9.69 -66.45 1.60
N ARG A 313 -10.72 -66.19 2.41
CA ARG A 313 -11.25 -67.18 3.38
C ARG A 313 -11.97 -68.34 2.68
N ALA A 314 -12.71 -68.08 1.62
CA ALA A 314 -13.36 -69.14 0.84
C ALA A 314 -12.32 -70.11 0.23
N ILE A 315 -11.20 -69.56 -0.27
CA ILE A 315 -10.07 -70.35 -0.79
C ILE A 315 -9.35 -71.14 0.31
N SER A 316 -9.18 -70.59 1.53
CA SER A 316 -8.57 -71.38 2.61
C SER A 316 -9.47 -72.54 3.06
N ASN A 317 -10.78 -72.32 3.11
CA ASN A 317 -11.74 -73.35 3.52
C ASN A 317 -11.90 -74.46 2.46
N SER A 318 -11.76 -74.15 1.16
CA SER A 318 -11.75 -75.18 0.09
C SER A 318 -10.42 -75.94 0.00
N GLY A 319 -9.33 -75.39 0.57
CA GLY A 319 -8.06 -76.10 0.75
C GLY A 319 -8.07 -77.14 1.88
N GLU A 320 -8.94 -76.98 2.88
CA GLU A 320 -9.13 -77.97 3.96
C GLU A 320 -10.03 -79.14 3.55
N THR A 321 -11.01 -78.93 2.66
CA THR A 321 -11.87 -80.02 2.15
C THR A 321 -11.18 -80.92 1.11
N ASN A 322 -10.05 -80.50 0.53
CA ASN A 322 -9.26 -81.31 -0.40
C ASN A 322 -8.14 -82.13 0.26
N LYS A 323 -8.09 -82.24 1.59
CA LYS A 323 -7.16 -83.14 2.30
C LYS A 323 -7.68 -84.57 2.53
N THR A 324 -8.89 -84.91 2.07
CA THR A 324 -9.52 -86.24 2.26
C THR A 324 -9.77 -87.05 0.98
N VAL A 325 -9.31 -86.62 -0.20
CA VAL A 325 -9.32 -87.48 -1.39
C VAL A 325 -7.90 -87.52 -1.96
N GLY A 326 -7.29 -88.69 -1.82
CA GLY A 326 -5.88 -88.93 -2.09
C GLY A 326 -5.51 -88.94 -3.57
N ASN A 327 -4.21 -88.66 -3.77
CA ASN A 327 -3.33 -89.20 -4.80
C ASN A 327 -3.95 -89.93 -6.00
N ALA A 328 -4.07 -89.19 -7.11
CA ALA A 328 -3.88 -89.58 -8.51
C ALA A 328 -4.31 -88.35 -9.32
N GLU A 329 -3.57 -87.66 -10.18
CA GLU A 329 -2.34 -87.91 -10.93
C GLU A 329 -1.62 -86.58 -11.07
N ARG A 330 -0.29 -86.58 -10.92
CA ARG A 330 0.56 -85.48 -11.36
C ARG A 330 1.04 -85.80 -12.76
N THR A 331 0.44 -85.18 -13.78
CA THR A 331 1.14 -84.67 -14.98
C THR A 331 0.18 -83.91 -15.89
N ASN A 332 0.06 -82.59 -15.69
CA ASN A 332 0.27 -81.58 -16.74
C ASN A 332 0.20 -80.18 -16.11
N GLN A 333 1.36 -79.57 -15.86
CA GLN A 333 1.43 -78.18 -15.39
C GLN A 333 1.10 -77.24 -16.55
N ARG A 334 -0.16 -76.82 -16.64
CA ARG A 334 -0.54 -75.52 -17.21
C ARG A 334 -1.52 -74.90 -16.24
N THR A 335 -1.01 -73.98 -15.42
CA THR A 335 -1.78 -73.19 -14.47
C THR A 335 -2.93 -72.52 -15.19
N THR A 336 -4.14 -73.02 -15.00
CA THR A 336 -5.36 -72.30 -15.32
C THR A 336 -5.40 -71.09 -14.38
N GLU A 337 -5.10 -69.89 -14.89
CA GLU A 337 -5.38 -68.62 -14.21
C GLU A 337 -6.80 -68.74 -13.66
N THR A 338 -6.98 -68.66 -12.33
CA THR A 338 -8.32 -68.70 -11.76
C THR A 338 -9.07 -67.45 -12.25
N ASP A 339 -10.38 -67.54 -12.47
CA ASP A 339 -11.20 -66.38 -12.90
C ASP A 339 -11.01 -65.15 -11.98
N THR A 340 -10.60 -65.37 -10.73
CA THR A 340 -10.24 -64.32 -9.77
C THR A 340 -8.90 -63.65 -10.08
N GLU A 341 -7.87 -64.37 -10.52
CA GLU A 341 -6.59 -63.79 -10.97
C GLU A 341 -6.74 -63.00 -12.28
N ALA A 342 -7.55 -63.51 -13.22
CA ALA A 342 -7.90 -62.80 -14.45
C ALA A 342 -8.63 -61.48 -14.15
N LEU A 343 -9.62 -61.50 -13.24
CA LEU A 343 -10.37 -60.31 -12.85
C LEU A 343 -9.50 -59.28 -12.10
N ILE A 344 -8.59 -59.72 -11.23
CA ILE A 344 -7.64 -58.83 -10.53
C ILE A 344 -6.69 -58.16 -11.52
N ARG A 345 -6.19 -58.90 -12.52
CA ARG A 345 -5.32 -58.39 -13.57
C ARG A 345 -6.05 -57.37 -14.45
N GLU A 346 -7.28 -57.66 -14.85
CA GLU A 346 -8.11 -56.75 -15.65
C GLU A 346 -8.44 -55.47 -14.89
N THR A 347 -8.75 -55.58 -13.60
CA THR A 347 -9.05 -54.42 -12.74
C THR A 347 -7.81 -53.54 -12.54
N ARG A 348 -6.63 -54.15 -12.33
CA ARG A 348 -5.35 -53.43 -12.25
C ARG A 348 -4.98 -52.77 -13.59
N ALA A 349 -5.27 -53.41 -14.71
CA ALA A 349 -5.06 -52.83 -16.04
C ALA A 349 -5.97 -51.61 -16.26
N LYS A 350 -7.25 -51.70 -15.92
CA LYS A 350 -8.20 -50.58 -15.97
C LYS A 350 -7.81 -49.41 -15.06
N GLN A 351 -7.31 -49.69 -13.85
CA GLN A 351 -6.79 -48.65 -12.95
C GLN A 351 -5.55 -47.95 -13.52
N ARG A 352 -4.59 -48.69 -14.07
CA ARG A 352 -3.39 -48.13 -14.70
C ARG A 352 -3.75 -47.26 -15.91
N ASP A 353 -4.70 -47.72 -16.73
CA ASP A 353 -5.15 -46.97 -17.91
C ASP A 353 -5.89 -45.68 -17.51
N PHE A 354 -6.68 -45.72 -16.44
CA PHE A 354 -7.33 -44.54 -15.87
C PHE A 354 -6.32 -43.53 -15.30
N GLU A 355 -5.32 -43.99 -14.54
CA GLU A 355 -4.24 -43.13 -14.02
C GLU A 355 -3.39 -42.54 -15.15
N ALA A 356 -3.05 -43.32 -16.18
CA ALA A 356 -2.32 -42.84 -17.35
C ALA A 356 -3.11 -41.75 -18.11
N LYS A 357 -4.42 -41.95 -18.33
CA LYS A 357 -5.31 -40.94 -18.95
C LYS A 357 -5.38 -39.68 -18.11
N ARG A 358 -5.53 -39.81 -16.79
CA ARG A 358 -5.53 -38.66 -15.88
C ARG A 358 -4.21 -37.89 -15.94
N GLN A 359 -3.08 -38.57 -15.85
CA GLN A 359 -1.75 -37.96 -15.90
C GLN A 359 -1.50 -37.26 -17.25
N ALA A 360 -1.95 -37.86 -18.36
CA ALA A 360 -1.86 -37.26 -19.69
C ALA A 360 -2.69 -35.96 -19.78
N THR A 361 -3.90 -35.96 -19.21
CA THR A 361 -4.78 -34.78 -19.16
C THR A 361 -4.18 -33.65 -18.32
N GLU A 362 -3.55 -34.01 -17.19
CA GLU A 362 -2.89 -33.07 -16.27
C GLU A 362 -1.64 -32.45 -16.92
N ASN A 363 -0.83 -33.26 -17.60
CA ASN A 363 0.33 -32.81 -18.38
C ASN A 363 -0.05 -31.90 -19.57
N GLU A 364 -1.15 -32.19 -20.28
CA GLU A 364 -1.67 -31.32 -21.33
C GLU A 364 -2.11 -29.96 -20.78
N ARG A 365 -2.77 -29.96 -19.63
CA ARG A 365 -3.19 -28.74 -18.95
C ARG A 365 -2.00 -27.89 -18.54
N GLU A 366 -0.98 -28.49 -17.93
CA GLU A 366 0.27 -27.78 -17.57
C GLU A 366 0.96 -27.18 -18.81
N LYS A 367 1.03 -27.93 -19.93
CA LYS A 367 1.57 -27.41 -21.19
C LYS A 367 0.77 -26.22 -21.71
N ARG A 368 -0.56 -26.24 -21.63
CA ARG A 368 -1.43 -25.11 -22.03
C ARG A 368 -1.21 -23.90 -21.14
N GLU A 369 -1.18 -24.09 -19.82
CA GLU A 369 -0.93 -23.01 -18.85
C GLU A 369 0.48 -22.40 -19.04
N ALA A 370 1.50 -23.22 -19.30
CA ALA A 370 2.86 -22.75 -19.60
C ALA A 370 2.92 -21.96 -20.91
N LYS A 371 2.23 -22.43 -21.97
CA LYS A 371 2.14 -21.72 -23.26
C LYS A 371 1.45 -20.36 -23.10
N GLN A 372 0.40 -20.30 -22.28
CA GLN A 372 -0.31 -19.06 -22.00
C GLN A 372 0.55 -18.07 -21.19
N ARG A 373 1.25 -18.53 -20.14
CA ARG A 373 2.23 -17.71 -19.41
C ARG A 373 3.32 -17.16 -20.31
N ARG A 374 3.84 -17.96 -21.24
CA ARG A 374 4.89 -17.54 -22.20
C ARG A 374 4.36 -16.54 -23.22
N SER A 375 3.11 -16.70 -23.67
CA SER A 375 2.41 -15.73 -24.52
C SER A 375 2.19 -14.38 -23.81
N ASP A 376 1.81 -14.42 -22.53
CA ASP A 376 1.58 -13.23 -21.73
C ASP A 376 2.90 -12.48 -21.43
N LEU A 377 4.00 -13.20 -21.22
CA LEU A 377 5.34 -12.63 -21.07
C LEU A 377 5.88 -11.99 -22.37
N ASN A 378 5.57 -12.56 -23.54
CA ASN A 378 5.99 -12.04 -24.84
C ASN A 378 5.11 -10.88 -25.35
N ARG A 379 3.97 -10.62 -24.71
CA ARG A 379 3.12 -9.46 -24.99
C ARG A 379 3.74 -8.21 -24.36
N LYS A 380 4.78 -7.64 -25.00
CA LYS A 380 5.21 -6.26 -24.70
C LYS A 380 3.99 -5.34 -24.86
N PRO A 381 3.68 -4.47 -23.88
CA PRO A 381 2.61 -3.50 -24.06
C PRO A 381 2.95 -2.59 -25.23
N LYS A 382 2.11 -2.59 -26.28
CA LYS A 382 2.18 -1.58 -27.34
C LYS A 382 1.85 -0.23 -26.69
N VAL A 383 2.87 0.49 -26.24
CA VAL A 383 2.77 1.91 -25.96
C VAL A 383 2.50 2.59 -27.29
N LYS A 384 1.24 2.94 -27.55
CA LYS A 384 0.92 3.91 -28.61
C LYS A 384 1.59 5.23 -28.22
N LYS A 385 2.72 5.55 -28.84
CA LYS A 385 3.25 6.92 -28.86
C LYS A 385 2.22 7.78 -29.58
N SER A 386 1.47 8.59 -28.85
CA SER A 386 0.73 9.69 -29.45
C SER A 386 1.74 10.81 -29.76
N ASN A 387 2.22 10.85 -31.00
CA ASN A 387 2.77 12.08 -31.57
C ASN A 387 1.61 13.07 -31.71
N LYS A 388 1.57 14.08 -30.85
CA LYS A 388 1.05 15.41 -31.15
C LYS A 388 1.80 16.39 -30.26
N SER A 389 2.82 16.99 -30.85
CA SER A 389 3.37 18.28 -30.45
C SER A 389 2.22 19.28 -30.35
N ILE A 390 1.97 19.77 -29.14
CA ILE A 390 1.13 20.95 -28.91
C ILE A 390 2.06 21.98 -28.31
N GLU A 391 2.35 23.01 -29.10
CA GLU A 391 3.05 24.22 -28.66
C GLU A 391 2.34 24.87 -27.46
N PRO A 392 3.07 25.48 -26.53
CA PRO A 392 2.47 26.19 -25.41
C PRO A 392 1.86 27.51 -25.90
N LYS A 393 0.54 27.55 -26.07
CA LYS A 393 -0.18 28.83 -26.10
C LYS A 393 -0.15 29.45 -24.70
N GLY A 394 0.48 30.62 -24.61
CA GLY A 394 0.59 31.41 -23.40
C GLY A 394 -0.77 31.78 -22.83
N TYR A 395 -0.91 31.60 -21.52
CA TYR A 395 -1.94 32.27 -20.74
C TYR A 395 -1.29 33.48 -20.08
N GLY A 396 -1.67 34.66 -20.57
CA GLY A 396 -1.49 35.92 -19.86
C GLY A 396 -2.39 36.01 -18.62
N PRO A 397 -2.16 37.00 -17.75
CA PRO A 397 -2.76 37.05 -16.43
C PRO A 397 -4.18 37.60 -16.51
N SER A 398 -5.09 37.01 -15.76
CA SER A 398 -6.41 37.59 -15.50
C SER A 398 -6.74 37.46 -14.01
N LEU A 399 -6.57 38.60 -13.34
CA LEU A 399 -7.28 39.17 -12.18
C LEU A 399 -7.86 38.23 -11.13
#